data_AF-A0AAW4LBE9-F1
#
_entry.id   AF-A0AAW4LBE9-F1
#
_cell.length_a   1.000
_cell.length_b   1.000
_cell.length_c   1.000
_cell.angle_alpha   90.00
_cell.angle_beta   90.00
_cell.angle_gamma   90.00
#
_symmetry.space_group_name_H-M   'P 1'
#
loop_
_entity.id
_entity.type
_entity.pdbx_description
1 polymer ?
#
loop_
_entity_poly.entity_id
_entity_poly.type
_entity_poly.pdbx_seq_one_letter_code
_entity_poly.pdbx_strand_id
1 'polypeptide(L)'
;MTDNDLRKILEQAITERNDKHGKGGAAKVAIILGMSQSQLSWFRKGTYPNPEPILEKIREVFGQEVIFCPEIGAIPFADCAAHKKRLPTTDSFYARMYRACKCCPNNGGKP
;
A
#
# COMPACT_ATOMS: atom_id res chain seq x y z
N MET A 1 8.48 4.01 -9.48
CA MET A 1 7.53 5.06 -9.08
C MET A 1 8.21 5.97 -8.07
N THR A 2 8.15 7.29 -8.22
CA THR A 2 8.82 8.25 -7.32
C THR A 2 7.87 8.75 -6.22
N ASP A 3 8.41 9.35 -5.16
CA ASP A 3 7.61 9.97 -4.08
C ASP A 3 6.66 11.05 -4.59
N ASN A 4 7.09 11.79 -5.61
CA ASN A 4 6.26 12.81 -6.25
C ASN A 4 5.08 12.18 -7.00
N ASP A 5 5.27 11.02 -7.62
CA ASP A 5 4.19 10.27 -8.28
C ASP A 5 3.19 9.75 -7.24
N LEU A 6 3.68 9.20 -6.13
CA LEU A 6 2.85 8.73 -5.01
C LEU A 6 1.99 9.85 -4.42
N ARG A 7 2.56 11.06 -4.25
CA ARG A 7 1.82 12.23 -3.80
C ARG A 7 0.74 12.66 -4.80
N LYS A 8 1.03 12.60 -6.11
CA LYS A 8 0.01 12.89 -7.14
C LYS A 8 -1.13 11.88 -7.12
N ILE A 9 -0.81 10.58 -7.02
CA ILE A 9 -1.81 9.51 -6.90
C ILE A 9 -2.68 9.73 -5.67
N LEU A 10 -2.09 10.12 -4.53
CA LEU A 10 -2.84 10.46 -3.32
C LEU A 10 -3.80 11.63 -3.53
N GLU A 11 -3.35 12.74 -4.13
CA GLU A 11 -4.20 13.90 -4.40
C GLU A 11 -5.33 13.57 -5.38
N GLN A 12 -5.05 12.75 -6.39
CA GLN A 12 -6.06 12.24 -7.30
C GLN A 12 -7.11 11.39 -6.56
N ALA A 13 -6.66 10.45 -5.73
CA ALA A 13 -7.55 9.59 -4.95
C ALA A 13 -8.44 10.39 -3.98
N ILE A 14 -7.93 11.48 -3.41
CA ILE A 14 -8.70 12.43 -2.60
C ILE A 14 -9.77 13.10 -3.46
N THR A 15 -9.38 13.62 -4.62
CA THR A 15 -10.26 14.38 -5.52
C THR A 15 -11.41 13.53 -6.04
N GLU A 16 -11.15 12.29 -6.47
CA GLU A 16 -12.15 11.32 -6.93
C GLU A 16 -13.19 10.97 -5.86
N ARG A 17 -12.85 11.14 -4.58
CA ARG A 17 -13.70 10.76 -3.44
C ARG A 17 -14.43 11.95 -2.81
N ASN A 18 -14.22 13.15 -3.33
CA ASN A 18 -14.94 14.33 -2.88
C ASN A 18 -16.44 14.21 -3.15
N ASP A 19 -17.24 14.85 -2.31
CA ASP A 19 -18.66 15.05 -2.57
C ASP A 19 -18.89 16.11 -3.65
N LYS A 20 -20.16 16.40 -3.94
CA LYS A 20 -20.58 17.44 -4.91
C LYS A 20 -20.07 18.85 -4.58
N HIS A 21 -19.55 19.09 -3.38
CA HIS A 21 -18.99 20.36 -2.93
C HIS A 21 -17.45 20.34 -2.84
N GLY A 22 -16.80 19.29 -3.33
CA GLY A 22 -15.34 19.18 -3.27
C GLY A 22 -14.80 18.82 -1.88
N LYS A 23 -15.62 18.27 -0.98
CA LYS A 23 -15.26 17.98 0.42
C LYS A 23 -15.30 16.49 0.74
N GLY A 24 -14.65 16.12 1.85
CA GLY A 24 -14.72 14.78 2.43
C GLY A 24 -13.83 13.70 1.79
N GLY A 25 -13.17 13.98 0.65
CA GLY A 25 -12.26 13.02 0.02
C GLY A 25 -11.08 12.63 0.91
N ALA A 26 -10.45 13.61 1.56
CA ALA A 26 -9.32 13.37 2.47
C ALA A 26 -9.72 12.52 3.69
N ALA A 27 -10.95 12.70 4.20
CA ALA A 27 -11.50 11.90 5.29
C ALA A 27 -11.61 10.42 4.90
N LYS A 28 -12.19 10.16 3.72
CA LYS A 28 -12.36 8.80 3.19
C LYS A 28 -11.01 8.14 2.91
N VAL A 29 -10.08 8.87 2.30
CA VAL A 29 -8.73 8.36 1.99
C VAL A 29 -7.94 8.03 3.26
N ALA A 30 -8.04 8.87 4.31
CA ALA A 30 -7.40 8.58 5.59
C ALA A 30 -7.90 7.26 6.21
N ILE A 31 -9.21 6.99 6.14
CA ILE A 31 -9.81 5.73 6.60
C ILE A 31 -9.26 4.54 5.82
N ILE A 32 -9.19 4.63 4.49
CA ILE A 32 -8.67 3.56 3.63
C ILE A 32 -7.20 3.26 3.96
N LEU A 33 -6.40 4.30 4.19
CA LEU A 33 -4.99 4.16 4.57
C LEU A 33 -4.78 3.71 6.02
N GLY A 34 -5.84 3.66 6.83
CA GLY A 34 -5.78 3.26 8.24
C GLY A 34 -5.12 4.31 9.14
N MET A 35 -5.25 5.60 8.80
CA MET A 35 -4.66 6.72 9.56
C MET A 35 -5.67 7.82 9.84
N SER A 36 -5.32 8.73 10.76
CA SER A 36 -6.14 9.91 11.06
C SER A 36 -6.04 10.99 9.97
N GLN A 37 -7.07 11.84 9.85
CA GLN A 37 -7.05 12.99 8.94
C GLN A 37 -5.90 13.97 9.26
N SER A 38 -5.58 14.14 10.54
CA SER A 38 -4.48 15.01 10.97
C SER A 38 -3.12 14.50 10.48
N GLN A 39 -2.88 13.18 10.57
CA GLN A 39 -1.67 12.56 10.03
C GLN A 39 -1.58 12.72 8.52
N LEU A 40 -2.69 12.50 7.80
CA LEU A 40 -2.74 12.72 6.35
C LEU A 40 -2.45 14.18 6.00
N SER A 41 -2.97 15.13 6.77
CA SER A 41 -2.70 16.57 6.59
C SER A 41 -1.23 16.92 6.78
N TRP A 42 -0.58 16.39 7.82
CA TRP A 42 0.86 16.57 8.04
C TRP A 42 1.70 15.95 6.92
N PHE A 43 1.32 14.77 6.45
CA PHE A 43 1.98 14.13 5.30
C PHE A 43 1.87 14.98 4.03
N ARG A 44 0.67 15.48 3.71
CA ARG A 44 0.43 16.36 2.56
C ARG A 44 1.24 17.65 2.64
N LYS A 45 1.37 18.23 3.84
CA LYS A 45 2.20 19.42 4.11
C LYS A 45 3.71 19.14 4.11
N GLY A 46 4.13 17.87 4.05
CA GLY A 46 5.54 17.49 4.10
C GLY A 46 6.15 17.58 5.51
N THR A 47 5.34 17.78 6.54
CA THR A 47 5.81 17.93 7.94
C THR A 47 5.76 16.62 8.73
N TYR A 48 5.47 15.51 8.06
CA TYR A 48 5.40 14.19 8.70
C TYR A 48 6.81 13.60 8.84
N PRO A 49 7.26 13.25 10.07
CA PRO A 49 8.66 12.96 10.35
C PRO A 49 9.20 11.68 9.70
N ASN A 50 8.34 10.71 9.37
CA ASN A 50 8.75 9.49 8.67
C ASN A 50 7.72 9.14 7.57
N PRO A 51 7.87 9.69 6.34
CA PRO A 51 6.88 9.51 5.28
C PRO A 51 6.92 8.13 4.64
N GLU A 52 8.01 7.36 4.77
CA GLU A 52 8.22 6.08 4.08
C GLU A 52 7.09 5.07 4.29
N PRO A 53 6.61 4.80 5.52
CA PRO A 53 5.51 3.85 5.72
C PRO A 53 4.21 4.32 5.07
N ILE A 54 3.99 5.63 4.97
CA ILE A 54 2.82 6.20 4.30
C ILE A 54 2.95 6.05 2.79
N LEU A 55 4.14 6.31 2.23
CA LEU A 55 4.44 6.13 0.81
C LEU A 55 4.25 4.67 0.38
N GLU A 56 4.76 3.71 1.16
CA GLU A 56 4.56 2.29 0.92
C GLU A 56 3.08 1.92 0.99
N LYS A 57 2.33 2.48 1.95
CA LYS A 57 0.89 2.26 2.08
C LYS A 57 0.10 2.83 0.88
N ILE A 58 0.45 4.02 0.42
CA ILE A 58 -0.16 4.63 -0.78
C ILE A 58 0.14 3.77 -2.00
N ARG A 59 1.37 3.24 -2.11
CA ARG A 59 1.78 2.31 -3.16
C ARG A 59 0.98 1.01 -3.12
N GLU A 60 0.77 0.45 -1.93
CA GLU A 60 -0.03 -0.76 -1.69
C GLU A 60 -1.50 -0.55 -2.09
N VAL A 61 -2.09 0.58 -1.71
CA VAL A 61 -3.55 0.79 -1.80
C VAL A 61 -3.98 1.41 -3.13
N PHE A 62 -3.20 2.37 -3.64
CA PHE A 62 -3.55 3.16 -4.82
C PHE A 62 -2.56 2.97 -5.98
N GLY A 63 -1.43 2.29 -5.75
CA GLY A 63 -0.50 1.95 -6.82
C GLY A 63 -1.10 0.91 -7.75
N GLN A 64 -0.84 1.07 -9.04
CA GLN A 64 -1.17 0.08 -10.08
C GLN A 64 0.05 -0.76 -10.47
N GLU A 65 1.08 -0.77 -9.62
CA GLU A 65 2.33 -1.46 -9.92
C GLU A 65 2.13 -2.98 -9.85
N VAL A 66 2.62 -3.65 -10.89
CA VAL A 66 2.72 -5.10 -10.94
C VAL A 66 4.15 -5.47 -10.58
N ILE A 67 4.31 -6.39 -9.65
CA ILE A 67 5.60 -6.93 -9.26
C ILE A 67 5.70 -8.40 -9.65
N PHE A 68 6.93 -8.89 -9.76
CA PHE A 68 7.17 -10.31 -10.00
C PHE A 68 7.34 -11.05 -8.66
N CYS A 69 6.37 -11.91 -8.35
CA CYS A 69 6.45 -12.88 -7.26
C CYS A 69 7.13 -14.16 -7.76
N PRO A 70 8.18 -14.66 -7.11
CA PRO A 70 8.84 -15.91 -7.51
C PRO A 70 7.92 -17.13 -7.56
N GLU A 71 6.85 -17.15 -6.74
CA GLU A 71 5.92 -18.29 -6.64
C GLU A 71 4.70 -18.18 -7.57
N ILE A 72 4.18 -16.97 -7.80
CA ILE A 72 2.91 -16.75 -8.52
C ILE A 72 3.14 -16.09 -9.89
N GLY A 73 4.30 -15.47 -10.11
CA GLY A 73 4.60 -14.65 -11.28
C GLY A 73 4.17 -13.20 -11.10
N ALA A 74 3.75 -12.56 -12.19
CA ALA A 74 3.36 -11.15 -12.19
C ALA A 74 2.03 -10.95 -11.43
N ILE A 75 2.07 -10.22 -10.31
CA ILE A 75 0.90 -9.92 -9.47
C ILE A 75 0.87 -8.44 -9.08
N PRO A 76 -0.32 -7.85 -8.87
CA PRO A 76 -0.44 -6.51 -8.30
C PRO A 76 0.31 -6.41 -6.96
N PHE A 77 0.96 -5.27 -6.73
CA PHE A 77 1.68 -5.04 -5.47
C PHE A 77 0.74 -5.12 -4.25
N ALA A 78 -0.50 -4.67 -4.39
CA ALA A 78 -1.56 -4.81 -3.40
C ALA A 78 -1.77 -6.29 -2.98
N ASP A 79 -1.86 -7.18 -3.96
CA ASP A 79 -2.07 -8.61 -3.72
C ASP A 79 -0.84 -9.25 -3.06
N CYS A 80 0.37 -8.86 -3.50
CA CYS A 80 1.60 -9.29 -2.83
C CYS A 80 1.61 -8.90 -1.34
N ALA A 81 1.23 -7.66 -1.03
CA ALA A 81 1.21 -7.18 0.35
C ALA A 81 0.12 -7.87 1.19
N ALA A 82 -1.03 -8.19 0.59
CA ALA A 82 -2.09 -8.97 1.22
C ALA A 82 -1.63 -10.41 1.53
N HIS A 83 -0.96 -11.08 0.58
CA HIS A 83 -0.39 -12.40 0.79
C HIS A 83 0.67 -12.42 1.90
N LYS A 84 1.55 -11.40 1.95
CA LYS A 84 2.58 -11.26 2.99
C LYS A 84 2.00 -11.15 4.40
N LYS A 85 0.86 -10.46 4.57
CA LYS A 85 0.19 -10.28 5.87
C LYS A 85 -0.64 -11.48 6.30
N ARG A 86 -0.96 -12.39 5.37
CA ARG A 86 -1.79 -13.56 5.65
C ARG A 86 -0.99 -14.59 6.46
N LEU A 87 -1.52 -14.93 7.63
CA LEU A 87 -0.97 -15.99 8.47
C LEU A 87 -1.12 -17.36 7.78
N PRO A 88 -0.18 -18.29 8.02
CA PRO A 88 -0.31 -19.65 7.50
C PRO A 88 -1.57 -20.30 8.10
N THR A 89 -2.28 -21.05 7.27
CA THR A 89 -3.48 -21.81 7.67
C THR A 89 -3.26 -23.29 7.40
N THR A 90 -4.24 -24.15 7.68
CA THR A 90 -4.20 -25.57 7.33
C THR A 90 -4.21 -25.82 5.82
N ASP A 91 -4.53 -24.79 5.02
CA ASP A 91 -4.43 -24.84 3.57
C ASP A 91 -2.95 -24.91 3.13
N SER A 92 -2.63 -26.00 2.43
CA SER A 92 -1.30 -26.29 1.90
C SER A 92 -0.73 -25.18 0.99
N PHE A 93 -1.58 -24.47 0.25
CA PHE A 93 -1.17 -23.37 -0.62
C PHE A 93 -0.68 -22.19 0.22
N TYR A 94 -1.47 -21.73 1.19
CA TYR A 94 -1.10 -20.60 2.04
C TYR A 94 0.07 -20.92 2.97
N ALA A 95 0.20 -22.18 3.42
CA ALA A 95 1.37 -22.62 4.17
C ALA A 95 2.66 -22.57 3.32
N ARG A 96 2.62 -23.00 2.05
CA ARG A 96 3.75 -22.89 1.11
C ARG A 96 4.07 -21.43 0.81
N MET A 97 3.05 -20.64 0.49
CA MET A 97 3.19 -19.21 0.19
C MET A 97 3.84 -18.44 1.33
N TYR A 98 3.37 -18.67 2.58
CA TYR A 98 3.93 -18.02 3.75
C TYR A 98 5.43 -18.33 3.95
N ARG A 99 5.85 -19.58 3.69
CA ARG A 99 7.27 -19.97 3.75
C ARG A 99 8.08 -19.30 2.65
N ALA A 100 7.58 -19.30 1.41
CA ALA A 100 8.24 -18.66 0.28
C ALA A 100 8.40 -17.14 0.51
N CYS A 101 7.36 -16.47 1.03
CA CYS A 101 7.42 -15.07 1.38
C CYS A 101 8.53 -14.75 2.42
N LYS A 102 8.88 -15.66 3.33
CA LYS A 102 9.97 -15.42 4.30
C LYS A 102 11.36 -15.33 3.66
N CYS A 103 11.58 -16.03 2.56
CA CYS A 103 12.85 -16.01 1.82
C CYS A 103 12.80 -15.08 0.61
N CYS A 104 11.66 -14.42 0.36
CA CYS A 104 11.46 -13.59 -0.82
C CYS A 104 12.27 -12.28 -0.75
N PRO A 105 12.97 -11.89 -1.83
CA PRO A 105 13.67 -10.61 -1.92
C PRO A 105 12.76 -9.40 -1.67
N ASN A 106 11.51 -9.48 -2.13
CA ASN A 106 10.50 -8.43 -1.92
C ASN A 106 10.01 -8.33 -0.46
N ASN A 107 10.47 -9.25 0.41
CA ASN A 107 10.17 -9.25 1.84
C ASN A 107 11.43 -9.10 2.71
N GLY A 108 12.56 -8.68 2.12
CA GLY A 108 13.83 -8.57 2.84
C GLY A 108 14.49 -9.91 3.17
N GLY A 109 13.96 -11.02 2.62
CA GLY A 109 14.65 -12.31 2.62
C GLY A 109 15.86 -12.23 1.72
N LYS A 110 17.02 -12.67 2.23
CA LYS A 110 18.20 -12.90 1.39
C LYS A 110 17.89 -14.14 0.52
N PRO A 111 18.15 -14.11 -0.80
CA PRO A 111 17.90 -15.24 -1.68
C PRO A 111 18.68 -16.49 -1.25
#